data_AF-A0A937TN49-F1
#
_entry.id   AF-A0A937TN49-F1
#
_cell.length_a   1.000
_cell.length_b   1.000
_cell.length_c   1.000
_cell.angle_alpha   90.00
_cell.angle_beta   90.00
_cell.angle_gamma   90.00
#
_symmetry.space_group_name_H-M   'P 1'
#
loop_
_entity.id
_entity.type
_entity.pdbx_description
1 polymer ?
#
loop_
_entity_poly.entity_id
_entity_poly.type
_entity_poly.pdbx_seq_one_letter_code
_entity_poly.pdbx_strand_id
1 'polypeptide(L)' 'MTAASGGRLVLKSNPAGAIVPAAKEFDGFSSGVLDWGVTATGYLTDKFPEATLFSSQIGGLSPQEYSAWYLVCDGLELAA' A
#
# COMPACT_ATOMS: atom_id res chain seq x y z
N MET A 1 -12.23 -11.12 -1.13
CA MET A 1 -11.32 -12.25 -1.47
C MET A 1 -11.90 -13.62 -1.10
N THR A 2 -12.43 -13.81 0.12
CA THR A 2 -13.03 -15.09 0.55
C THR A 2 -14.15 -15.59 -0.38
N ALA A 3 -15.12 -14.74 -0.72
CA ALA A 3 -16.21 -15.12 -1.62
C ALA A 3 -15.71 -15.46 -3.04
N ALA A 4 -14.86 -14.59 -3.62
CA ALA A 4 -14.31 -14.77 -4.96
C ALA A 4 -13.42 -16.04 -5.09
N SER A 5 -12.76 -16.45 -4.01
CA SER A 5 -11.89 -17.63 -4.00
C SER A 5 -12.62 -18.93 -3.64
N GLY A 6 -13.93 -18.89 -3.33
CA GLY A 6 -14.67 -20.04 -2.82
C GLY A 6 -14.15 -20.50 -1.45
N GLY A 7 -13.70 -19.57 -0.61
CA GLY A 7 -13.21 -19.84 0.75
C GLY A 7 -11.74 -20.26 0.84
N ARG A 8 -11.02 -20.42 -0.28
CA ARG A 8 -9.61 -20.83 -0.30
C ARG A 8 -8.65 -19.77 0.24
N LEU A 9 -9.00 -18.49 0.11
CA LEU A 9 -8.18 -17.38 0.59
C LEU A 9 -8.96 -16.55 1.61
N VAL A 10 -8.57 -16.68 2.87
CA VAL A 10 -9.17 -15.97 4.01
C VAL A 10 -8.14 -14.98 4.56
N LEU A 11 -8.45 -13.68 4.47
CA LEU A 11 -7.60 -12.61 4.98
C LEU A 11 -8.07 -12.22 6.39
N LYS A 12 -7.25 -12.46 7.42
CA LYS A 12 -7.55 -12.07 8.81
C LYS A 12 -7.10 -10.64 9.08
N SER A 13 -8.04 -9.71 9.21
CA SER A 13 -7.74 -8.31 9.48
C SER A 13 -7.46 -8.08 10.97
N ASN A 14 -6.43 -7.30 11.27
CA ASN A 14 -6.12 -6.82 12.62
C ASN A 14 -5.96 -5.29 12.57
N PRO A 15 -6.28 -4.55 13.66
CA PRO A 15 -6.06 -3.11 13.68
C PRO A 15 -4.55 -2.78 13.61
N ALA A 16 -4.24 -1.56 13.16
CA ALA A 16 -2.86 -1.08 13.12
C ALA A 16 -2.20 -1.17 14.50
N GLY A 17 -0.91 -1.54 14.55
CA GLY A 17 -0.19 -1.71 15.81
C GLY A 17 -0.36 -3.07 16.49
N ALA A 18 -1.30 -3.92 16.06
CA ALA A 18 -1.59 -5.18 16.76
C ALA A 18 -0.56 -6.30 16.53
N ILE A 19 0.13 -6.30 15.39
CA ILE A 19 1.14 -7.31 15.04
C ILE A 19 2.53 -6.67 14.94
N VAL A 20 2.62 -5.57 14.17
CA VAL A 20 3.81 -4.72 14.05
C VAL A 20 3.43 -3.30 14.43
N PRO A 21 4.38 -2.42 14.82
CA PRO A 21 4.09 -1.01 15.08
C PRO A 21 3.36 -0.35 13.90
N ALA A 22 2.44 0.56 14.21
CA ALA A 22 1.70 1.29 13.18
C ALA A 22 2.66 2.07 12.26
N ALA A 23 2.35 2.10 10.96
CA ALA A 23 3.20 2.69 9.91
C ALA A 23 4.53 1.94 9.67
N LYS A 24 4.72 0.75 10.27
CA LYS A 24 5.85 -0.15 10.03
C LYS A 24 5.41 -1.46 9.39
N GLU A 25 4.27 -1.47 8.70
CA GLU A 25 3.75 -2.66 8.01
C GLU A 25 4.72 -3.16 6.93
N PHE A 26 5.42 -2.26 6.25
CA PHE A 26 6.43 -2.63 5.25
C PHE A 26 7.60 -3.44 5.84
N ASP A 27 8.05 -3.09 7.04
CA ASP A 27 9.06 -3.89 7.75
C ASP A 27 8.53 -5.29 8.10
N GLY A 28 7.25 -5.38 8.47
CA GLY A 28 6.54 -6.63 8.68
C GLY A 28 6.48 -7.51 7.42
N PHE A 29 6.25 -6.90 6.25
CA PHE A 29 6.28 -7.62 4.96
C PHE A 29 7.70 -8.07 4.62
N SER A 30 8.68 -7.17 4.72
CA SER A 30 10.07 -7.46 4.36
C SER A 30 10.71 -8.53 5.25
N SER A 31 10.25 -8.67 6.49
CA SER A 31 10.72 -9.70 7.44
C SER A 31 9.91 -11.00 7.39
N GLY A 32 8.83 -11.05 6.60
CA GLY A 32 7.94 -12.21 6.51
C GLY A 32 7.03 -12.41 7.73
N VAL A 33 6.89 -11.41 8.60
CA VAL A 33 5.97 -11.43 9.76
C VAL A 33 4.53 -11.22 9.32
N LEU A 34 4.31 -10.45 8.24
CA LEU A 34 3.00 -10.20 7.66
C LEU A 34 2.93 -10.77 6.25
N ASP A 35 1.90 -11.58 5.98
CA ASP A 35 1.60 -12.07 4.63
C ASP A 35 0.87 -11.03 3.77
N TRP A 36 0.11 -10.13 4.41
CA TRP A 36 -0.67 -9.08 3.75
C TRP A 36 -0.95 -7.92 4.69
N GLY A 37 -1.24 -6.74 4.12
CA GLY A 37 -1.71 -5.59 4.87
C GLY A 37 -2.00 -4.41 3.95
N VAL A 38 -2.48 -3.31 4.53
CA VAL A 38 -2.71 -2.05 3.83
C VAL A 38 -1.95 -0.97 4.58
N THR A 39 -1.13 -0.22 3.86
CA THR A 39 -0.39 0.93 4.39
C THR A 39 -0.41 2.06 3.38
N ALA A 40 -0.16 3.28 3.84
CA ALA A 40 0.00 4.44 2.97
C ALA A 40 1.46 4.54 2.54
N THR A 41 1.70 4.66 1.23
CA THR A 41 3.04 4.86 0.65
C THR A 41 3.75 6.08 1.24
N GLY A 42 3.00 7.13 1.64
CA GLY A 42 3.55 8.29 2.32
C GLY A 42 4.28 7.99 3.65
N TYR A 43 4.01 6.85 4.30
CA TYR A 43 4.74 6.43 5.50
C TYR A 43 6.10 5.80 5.20
N LEU A 44 6.37 5.46 3.95
CA LEU A 44 7.58 4.73 3.54
C LEU A 44 8.74 5.66 3.17
N THR A 45 8.62 6.95 3.49
CA THR A 45 9.63 7.98 3.17
C THR A 45 10.97 7.76 3.87
N ASP A 46 10.99 7.01 4.97
CA ASP A 46 12.21 6.58 5.65
C ASP A 46 12.99 5.53 4.86
N LYS A 47 12.35 4.85 3.89
CA LYS A 47 12.93 3.82 3.03
C LYS A 47 13.14 4.30 1.60
N PHE A 48 12.11 4.94 1.06
CA PHE A 48 12.03 5.41 -0.32
C PHE A 48 11.60 6.88 -0.31
N PRO A 49 12.53 7.84 -0.47
CA PRO A 49 12.20 9.26 -0.48
C PRO A 49 11.08 9.62 -1.47
N GLU A 50 11.00 8.90 -2.58
CA GLU A 50 10.03 9.09 -3.66
C GLU A 50 8.64 8.53 -3.35
N ALA A 51 8.46 7.73 -2.28
CA ALA A 51 7.20 7.04 -1.98
C ALA A 51 5.99 7.98 -1.84
N THR A 52 6.22 9.23 -1.44
CA THR A 52 5.16 10.26 -1.32
C THR A 52 4.53 10.59 -2.68
N LEU A 53 5.21 10.33 -3.80
CA LEU A 53 4.64 10.51 -5.15
C LEU A 53 3.46 9.57 -5.38
N PHE A 54 3.49 8.38 -4.78
CA PHE A 54 2.45 7.36 -4.91
C PHE A 54 1.40 7.45 -3.81
N SER A 55 1.31 8.61 -3.15
CA SER A 55 0.33 8.93 -2.11
C SER A 55 -0.43 10.19 -2.53
N SER A 56 -1.49 10.51 -1.80
CA SER A 56 -2.17 11.80 -1.95
C SER A 56 -1.26 12.96 -1.51
N GLN A 57 -1.24 14.02 -2.31
CA GLN A 57 -0.45 15.22 -2.08
C GLN A 57 -1.34 16.47 -2.02
N ILE A 58 -0.95 17.45 -1.21
CA ILE A 58 -1.65 18.74 -1.14
C ILE A 58 -1.44 19.47 -2.47
N GLY A 59 -2.54 19.83 -3.13
CA GLY A 59 -2.50 20.45 -4.46
C GLY A 59 -2.08 19.50 -5.58
N GLY A 60 -2.04 18.19 -5.31
CA GLY A 60 -1.75 17.17 -6.31
C GLY A 60 -2.97 16.78 -7.14
N LEU A 61 -2.85 15.63 -7.80
CA LEU A 61 -3.90 15.05 -8.63
C LEU A 61 -5.16 14.73 -7.81
N SER A 62 -6.34 14.95 -8.41
CA SER A 62 -7.59 14.39 -7.90
C SER A 62 -7.56 12.85 -7.93
N PRO A 63 -8.41 12.14 -7.16
CA PRO A 63 -8.41 10.68 -7.15
C PRO A 63 -8.57 10.04 -8.55
N GLN A 64 -9.35 10.66 -9.43
CA GLN A 64 -9.56 10.21 -10.80
C GLN A 64 -8.33 10.41 -11.67
N GLU A 65 -7.70 11.58 -11.58
CA GLU A 65 -6.46 11.88 -12.31
C GLU A 65 -5.30 11.02 -11.82
N TYR A 66 -5.18 10.81 -10.51
CA TYR A 66 -4.18 9.91 -9.94
C TYR A 66 -4.39 8.47 -10.44
N SER A 67 -5.64 7.98 -10.46
CA SER A 67 -5.94 6.64 -10.96
C SER A 67 -5.61 6.49 -12.45
N ALA A 68 -5.90 7.52 -13.26
CA ALA A 68 -5.54 7.53 -14.68
C ALA A 68 -4.01 7.52 -14.85
N TRP A 69 -3.31 8.39 -14.13
CA TRP A 69 -1.85 8.44 -14.16
C TRP A 69 -1.23 7.09 -13.76
N TYR A 70 -1.69 6.54 -12.64
CA TYR A 70 -1.16 5.30 -12.09
C TYR A 70 -1.41 4.09 -12.99
N LEU A 71 -2.62 3.96 -13.55
CA LEU A 71 -3.01 2.75 -14.29
C LEU A 71 -2.71 2.79 -15.79
N VAL A 72 -2.71 3.98 -16.42
CA VAL A 72 -2.63 4.11 -17.88
C VAL A 72 -1.65 5.17 -18.38
N CYS A 73 -0.98 5.92 -17.50
CA CYS A 73 0.07 6.88 -17.88
C CYS A 73 1.38 6.60 -17.12
N ASP A 74 1.84 5.35 -17.18
CA ASP A 74 3.14 4.87 -16.70
C ASP A 74 3.43 5.02 -15.19
N GLY A 75 2.46 5.46 -14.38
CA GLY A 75 2.66 5.58 -12.93
C GLY A 75 2.93 4.23 -12.24
N LEU A 76 2.38 3.13 -12.75
CA LEU A 76 2.71 1.78 -12.28
C LEU A 76 4.12 1.34 -12.68
N GLU A 77 4.58 1.69 -13.89
CA GLU A 77 5.95 1.39 -14.34
C GLU A 77 6.97 2.15 -13.49
N LEU A 78 6.65 3.39 -13.12
CA LEU A 78 7.48 4.20 -12.23
C LEU A 78 7.54 3.66 -10.79
N ALA A 79 6.52 2.89 -10.36
CA ALA A 79 6.43 2.33 -9.01
C ALA A 79 7.14 0.99 -8.83
N ALA A 80 7.63 0.37 -9.92
CA ALA A 80 8.24 -0.96 -9.94
C ALA A 80 9.73 -0.94 -9.56
#